data_AF-A0A4R9FQU9-F1
#
_entry.id   AF-A0A4R9FQU9-F1
#
_cell.length_a   1.000
_cell.length_b   1.000
_cell.length_c   1.000
_cell.angle_alpha   90.00
_cell.angle_beta   90.00
_cell.angle_gamma   90.00
#
_symmetry.space_group_name_H-M   'P 1'
#
loop_
_entity.id
_entity.type
_entity.pdbx_description
1 polymer ?
#
loop_
_entity_poly.entity_id
_entity_poly.type
_entity_poly.pdbx_seq_one_letter_code
_entity_poly.pdbx_strand_id
1 'polypeptide(L)'
;MGWDEFLFKHLYRSALDLFSEEKSSILEKRKVSLSSIKDRLSILAKSLTGENIEIFSAEREGGFQNSAFFLPNQYFAGNTKEDNLNFYIFRILYLSEQKNLGLNWGPGEERSRKESLQKAFKYYPIIMESLQNSYLGARALLDSVVANEIEFRRSSKDKKGEEEDLSFLHGIWMSPSIERVESLSLHSNTEKPHIEEIRTELLGIAREKIRTLEVDQKSQQDYTLQHQFEKVDTIEEFSGTWRDFDGTDELSEQKEALQELDLRDTVRSDEPTHSVFRTEFLSGFGASESNEILSEKEPIRYDEWDFGKRKYKTGYCSVYPKRLIAKDPQFTSQVYTEHFTTLNFMRSRLNRFANERMAINRQSDGEELDIDAIVDFYTDIQSGCIPSENIYISKRKRLREVSILILADTSLSTDSYVDNQRILDVEKVSLLLFGQICSEFGDRFQIDSFSSRTRNHCDYFSIKRFDETWEKTRDRIGPMQSNGYTRIGPAIRHAISQIQKETSSKRYILLLTDGKPNDYDRYEGRYGIEDVKQAIRECEKSNIGLFALAVDKESKRYLPAMLGLGSYRILPNPSHLPEALADFYIKLIR
;
A
#
# COMPACT_ATOMS: atom_id res chain seq x y z
N MET A 1 43.13 -22.63 -33.62
CA MET A 1 42.84 -21.76 -32.47
C MET A 1 42.69 -22.67 -31.27
N GLY A 2 43.68 -22.63 -30.38
CA GLY A 2 43.78 -23.57 -29.26
C GLY A 2 42.72 -23.31 -28.20
N TRP A 3 42.41 -24.33 -27.40
CA TRP A 3 41.49 -24.21 -26.26
C TRP A 3 41.83 -23.04 -25.33
N ASP A 4 43.11 -22.70 -25.22
CA ASP A 4 43.61 -21.56 -24.45
C ASP A 4 43.14 -20.20 -24.99
N GLU A 5 42.96 -20.08 -26.30
CA GLU A 5 42.48 -18.84 -26.95
C GLU A 5 40.98 -18.63 -26.70
N PHE A 6 40.22 -19.72 -26.61
CA PHE A 6 38.81 -19.69 -26.25
C PHE A 6 38.61 -19.37 -24.76
N LEU A 7 39.40 -20.00 -23.89
CA LEU A 7 39.35 -19.78 -22.45
C LEU A 7 39.77 -18.35 -22.09
N PHE A 8 40.83 -17.84 -22.72
CA PHE A 8 41.30 -16.46 -22.53
C PHE A 8 40.27 -15.45 -23.01
N LYS A 9 39.61 -15.68 -24.16
CA LYS A 9 38.57 -14.76 -24.66
C LYS A 9 37.32 -14.74 -23.78
N HIS A 10 36.99 -15.86 -23.14
CA HIS A 10 35.88 -15.96 -22.20
C HIS A 10 36.21 -15.27 -20.86
N LEU A 11 37.38 -15.56 -20.29
CA LEU A 11 37.90 -14.91 -19.08
C LEU A 11 38.11 -13.41 -19.28
N TYR A 12 38.63 -12.99 -20.43
CA TYR A 12 38.84 -11.58 -20.76
C TYR A 12 37.53 -10.81 -20.87
N ARG A 13 36.47 -11.42 -21.40
CA ARG A 13 35.12 -10.81 -21.42
C ARG A 13 34.52 -10.72 -20.04
N SER A 14 34.59 -11.78 -19.25
CA SER A 14 34.11 -11.75 -17.85
C SER A 14 34.90 -10.77 -16.98
N ALA A 15 36.21 -10.62 -17.22
CA ALA A 15 37.02 -9.61 -16.57
C ALA A 15 36.66 -8.20 -17.03
N LEU A 16 36.42 -7.97 -18.32
CA LEU A 16 35.93 -6.69 -18.85
C LEU A 16 34.57 -6.28 -18.25
N ASP A 17 33.66 -7.23 -18.05
CA ASP A 17 32.37 -6.99 -17.40
C ASP A 17 32.55 -6.63 -15.92
N LEU A 18 33.47 -7.29 -15.20
CA LEU A 18 33.85 -6.98 -13.82
C LEU A 18 34.54 -5.61 -13.65
N PHE A 19 35.37 -5.20 -14.63
CA PHE A 19 36.00 -3.88 -14.64
C PHE A 19 35.12 -2.78 -15.30
N SER A 20 33.94 -3.13 -15.81
CA SER A 20 32.98 -2.16 -16.38
C SER A 20 32.14 -1.43 -15.32
N GLU A 21 32.22 -1.84 -14.05
CA GLU A 21 31.58 -1.15 -12.90
C GLU A 21 32.04 0.30 -12.74
N GLU A 22 33.23 0.68 -13.24
CA GLU A 22 33.64 2.08 -13.25
C GLU A 22 32.79 2.94 -14.22
N LYS A 23 32.32 2.38 -15.35
CA LYS A 23 31.46 3.10 -16.32
C LYS A 23 30.07 3.35 -15.78
N SER A 24 29.46 2.40 -15.05
CA SER A 24 28.16 2.61 -14.42
C SER A 24 28.22 3.72 -13.36
N SER A 25 29.32 3.80 -12.60
CA SER A 25 29.53 4.86 -11.59
C SER A 25 29.60 6.29 -12.18
N ILE A 26 30.14 6.44 -13.39
CA ILE A 26 30.24 7.74 -14.08
C ILE A 26 28.90 8.12 -14.72
N LEU A 27 28.20 7.15 -15.30
CA LEU A 27 26.87 7.36 -15.89
C LEU A 27 25.84 7.76 -14.83
N GLU A 28 25.89 7.19 -13.64
CA GLU A 28 25.03 7.58 -12.52
C GLU A 28 25.31 9.01 -12.03
N LYS A 29 26.58 9.44 -12.00
CA LYS A 29 26.97 10.78 -11.55
C LYS A 29 26.48 11.91 -12.46
N ARG A 30 26.40 11.67 -13.78
CA ARG A 30 25.98 12.69 -14.77
C ARG A 30 24.49 12.66 -15.11
N LYS A 31 23.74 11.67 -14.61
CA LYS A 31 22.32 11.45 -14.89
C LYS A 31 21.43 12.58 -14.36
N VAL A 32 20.43 12.97 -15.15
CA VAL A 32 19.39 13.93 -14.76
C VAL A 32 18.01 13.27 -14.88
N SER A 33 17.28 13.24 -13.76
CA SER A 33 15.91 12.72 -13.66
C SER A 33 14.88 13.85 -13.79
N LEU A 34 13.87 13.65 -14.65
CA LEU A 34 12.82 14.63 -14.94
C LEU A 34 12.05 15.06 -13.68
N SER A 35 11.80 14.14 -12.75
CA SER A 35 11.10 14.41 -11.48
C SER A 35 11.75 15.53 -10.67
N SER A 36 13.06 15.71 -10.75
CA SER A 36 13.80 16.73 -9.99
C SER A 36 13.73 18.14 -10.60
N ILE A 37 13.36 18.26 -11.88
CA ILE A 37 13.40 19.52 -12.64
C ILE A 37 12.06 19.90 -13.28
N LYS A 38 11.05 19.03 -13.19
CA LYS A 38 9.71 19.17 -13.80
C LYS A 38 9.07 20.54 -13.54
N ASP A 39 9.03 20.99 -12.29
CA ASP A 39 8.35 22.25 -11.93
C ASP A 39 9.02 23.47 -12.58
N ARG A 40 10.35 23.48 -12.65
CA ARG A 40 11.13 24.56 -13.28
C ARG A 40 10.93 24.58 -14.79
N LEU A 41 10.86 23.40 -15.41
CA LEU A 41 10.60 23.27 -16.84
C LEU A 41 9.18 23.70 -17.21
N SER A 42 8.19 23.45 -16.35
CA SER A 42 6.80 23.88 -16.59
C SER A 42 6.67 25.41 -16.57
N ILE A 43 7.38 26.08 -15.66
CA ILE A 43 7.47 27.56 -15.63
C ILE A 43 8.09 28.08 -16.94
N LEU A 44 9.17 27.46 -17.42
CA LEU A 44 9.81 27.82 -18.68
C LEU A 44 8.84 27.64 -19.87
N ALA A 45 8.17 26.49 -19.96
CA ALA A 45 7.21 26.19 -21.02
C ALA A 45 6.04 27.19 -21.04
N LYS A 46 5.54 27.57 -19.87
CA LYS A 46 4.50 28.59 -19.70
C LYS A 46 4.96 29.97 -20.18
N SER A 47 6.20 30.35 -19.89
CA SER A 47 6.76 31.62 -20.35
C SER A 47 6.94 31.69 -21.87
N LEU A 48 7.18 30.55 -22.52
CA LEU A 48 7.44 30.49 -23.96
C LEU A 48 6.16 30.39 -24.80
N THR A 49 5.15 29.69 -24.30
CA THR A 49 3.91 29.43 -25.05
C THR A 49 2.74 30.32 -24.63
N GLY A 50 2.83 30.97 -23.46
CA GLY A 50 1.72 31.76 -22.89
C GLY A 50 0.58 30.93 -22.30
N GLU A 51 0.68 29.59 -22.36
CA GLU A 51 -0.33 28.66 -21.86
C GLU A 51 0.21 27.85 -20.67
N ASN A 52 -0.70 27.29 -19.86
CA ASN A 52 -0.28 26.45 -18.74
C ASN A 52 0.08 25.05 -19.26
N ILE A 53 1.38 24.79 -19.43
CA ILE A 53 1.87 23.51 -19.96
C ILE A 53 2.26 22.56 -18.82
N GLU A 54 1.63 21.39 -18.83
CA GLU A 54 1.95 20.30 -17.91
C GLU A 54 3.01 19.37 -18.52
N ILE A 55 3.95 18.92 -17.68
CA ILE A 55 5.06 18.06 -18.12
C ILE A 55 4.86 16.65 -17.57
N PHE A 56 4.89 15.65 -18.45
CA PHE A 56 4.78 14.24 -18.12
C PHE A 56 6.03 13.46 -18.54
N SER A 57 6.26 12.32 -17.89
CA SER A 57 7.30 11.38 -18.27
C SER A 57 6.83 10.51 -19.43
N ALA A 58 7.66 10.40 -20.46
CA ALA A 58 7.52 9.50 -21.60
C ALA A 58 8.32 8.20 -21.36
N GLU A 59 7.90 7.11 -22.00
CA GLU A 59 8.63 5.83 -21.98
C GLU A 59 9.98 5.90 -22.71
N ARG A 60 10.06 6.70 -23.79
CA ARG A 60 11.29 6.92 -24.57
C ARG A 60 11.49 8.38 -24.95
N GLU A 61 11.09 8.81 -26.15
CA GLU A 61 11.50 10.10 -26.73
C GLU A 61 10.57 11.28 -26.38
N GLY A 62 9.27 11.01 -26.27
CA GLY A 62 8.24 11.99 -25.94
C GLY A 62 7.93 13.00 -27.07
N GLY A 63 6.90 13.81 -26.86
CA GLY A 63 6.32 14.76 -27.81
C GLY A 63 5.37 15.74 -27.11
N PHE A 64 4.38 16.29 -27.83
CA PHE A 64 3.33 17.09 -27.19
C PHE A 64 1.92 16.67 -27.61
N GLN A 65 0.95 16.86 -26.72
CA GLN A 65 -0.48 16.67 -26.93
C GLN A 65 -1.25 17.80 -26.23
N ASN A 66 -2.07 18.57 -26.94
CA ASN A 66 -2.78 19.75 -26.41
C ASN A 66 -1.85 20.67 -25.58
N SER A 67 -2.04 20.69 -24.25
CA SER A 67 -1.26 21.47 -23.28
C SER A 67 -0.34 20.60 -22.42
N ALA A 68 -0.06 19.37 -22.85
CA ALA A 68 0.81 18.41 -22.18
C ALA A 68 2.07 18.13 -23.01
N PHE A 69 3.25 18.29 -22.39
CA PHE A 69 4.55 17.95 -22.96
C PHE A 69 5.08 16.67 -22.31
N PHE A 70 5.51 15.73 -23.13
CA PHE A 70 6.05 14.44 -22.69
C PHE A 70 7.55 14.43 -22.94
N LEU A 71 8.33 14.17 -21.90
CA LEU A 71 9.80 14.17 -21.93
C LEU A 71 10.35 12.86 -21.38
N PRO A 72 11.53 12.40 -21.83
CA PRO A 72 12.16 11.20 -21.28
C PRO A 72 12.27 11.29 -19.75
N ASN A 73 11.98 10.19 -19.04
CA ASN A 73 12.07 10.18 -17.58
C ASN A 73 13.50 10.50 -17.08
N GLN A 74 14.52 10.03 -17.80
CA GLN A 74 15.92 10.17 -17.44
C GLN A 74 16.77 10.37 -18.69
N TYR A 75 17.83 11.19 -18.58
CA TYR A 75 18.78 11.44 -19.67
C TYR A 75 20.22 11.51 -19.13
N PHE A 76 21.16 10.92 -19.87
CA PHE A 76 22.55 10.73 -19.43
C PHE A 76 23.58 10.71 -20.59
N ALA A 77 23.19 11.15 -21.78
CA ALA A 77 24.03 11.10 -22.98
C ALA A 77 25.13 12.17 -22.97
N GLY A 78 24.89 13.32 -22.35
CA GLY A 78 25.85 14.41 -22.20
C GLY A 78 27.01 14.07 -21.29
N ASN A 79 28.14 14.76 -21.51
CA ASN A 79 29.39 14.53 -20.79
C ASN A 79 29.32 14.99 -19.33
N THR A 80 28.60 16.09 -19.07
CA THR A 80 28.36 16.64 -17.73
C THR A 80 26.88 16.63 -17.35
N LYS A 81 26.59 16.85 -16.06
CA LYS A 81 25.22 17.03 -15.57
C LYS A 81 24.56 18.28 -16.17
N GLU A 82 25.33 19.32 -16.45
CA GLU A 82 24.86 20.55 -17.09
C GLU A 82 24.44 20.30 -18.54
N ASP A 83 25.20 19.51 -19.29
CA ASP A 83 24.84 19.10 -20.65
C ASP A 83 23.51 18.33 -20.68
N ASN A 84 23.30 17.46 -19.69
CA ASN A 84 22.06 16.70 -19.56
C ASN A 84 20.87 17.58 -19.14
N LEU A 85 21.11 18.67 -18.41
CA LEU A 85 20.08 19.68 -18.11
C LEU A 85 19.76 20.52 -19.36
N ASN A 86 20.78 20.90 -20.13
CA ASN A 86 20.63 21.61 -21.39
C ASN A 86 19.78 20.83 -22.40
N PHE A 87 19.85 19.50 -22.40
CA PHE A 87 18.96 18.66 -23.20
C PHE A 87 17.47 18.87 -22.86
N TYR A 88 17.09 18.92 -21.59
CA TYR A 88 15.69 19.16 -21.22
C TYR A 88 15.22 20.58 -21.56
N ILE A 89 16.09 21.58 -21.42
CA ILE A 89 15.82 22.95 -21.87
C ILE A 89 15.61 22.97 -23.38
N PHE A 90 16.49 22.31 -24.14
CA PHE A 90 16.36 22.15 -25.59
C PHE A 90 15.01 21.52 -25.95
N ARG A 91 14.59 20.45 -25.27
CA ARG A 91 13.31 19.79 -25.56
C ARG A 91 12.10 20.68 -25.30
N ILE A 92 12.12 21.51 -24.25
CA ILE A 92 11.05 22.49 -24.01
C ILE A 92 10.99 23.53 -25.13
N LEU A 93 12.13 24.09 -25.55
CA LEU A 93 12.19 25.05 -26.66
C LEU A 93 11.67 24.40 -27.96
N TYR A 94 12.12 23.17 -28.24
CA TYR A 94 11.71 22.43 -29.43
C TYR A 94 10.21 22.17 -29.47
N LEU A 95 9.63 21.65 -28.38
CA LEU A 95 8.18 21.36 -28.32
C LEU A 95 7.34 22.64 -28.35
N SER A 96 7.84 23.74 -27.78
CA SER A 96 7.16 25.05 -27.83
C SER A 96 7.10 25.58 -29.26
N GLU A 97 8.22 25.55 -30.01
CA GLU A 97 8.24 25.93 -31.42
C GLU A 97 7.41 24.98 -32.29
N GLN A 98 7.49 23.67 -32.04
CA GLN A 98 6.69 22.68 -32.75
C GLN A 98 5.19 22.94 -32.57
N LYS A 99 4.76 23.32 -31.36
CA LYS A 99 3.39 23.74 -31.06
C LYS A 99 3.01 25.05 -31.74
N ASN A 100 3.88 26.06 -31.71
CA ASN A 100 3.66 27.36 -32.37
C ASN A 100 3.47 27.22 -33.89
N LEU A 101 4.21 26.29 -34.52
CA LEU A 101 4.09 25.98 -35.95
C LEU A 101 2.88 25.07 -36.28
N GLY A 102 2.15 24.59 -35.27
CA GLY A 102 1.01 23.69 -35.45
C GLY A 102 1.40 22.31 -36.00
N LEU A 103 2.65 21.88 -35.78
CA LEU A 103 3.20 20.66 -36.38
C LEU A 103 2.93 19.44 -35.49
N ASN A 104 1.72 18.88 -35.61
CA ASN A 104 1.34 17.61 -34.99
C ASN A 104 0.32 16.85 -35.84
N TRP A 105 -0.12 15.68 -35.39
CA TRP A 105 -1.26 15.00 -36.04
C TRP A 105 -2.57 15.76 -35.76
N GLY A 106 -3.56 15.59 -36.64
CA GLY A 106 -4.90 16.12 -36.40
C GLY A 106 -5.63 15.35 -35.29
N PRO A 107 -6.71 15.90 -34.71
CA PRO A 107 -7.53 15.20 -33.72
C PRO A 107 -8.11 13.91 -34.33
N GLY A 108 -7.88 12.78 -33.65
CA GLY A 108 -8.33 11.45 -34.10
C GLY A 108 -7.43 10.74 -35.11
N GLU A 109 -6.32 11.33 -35.56
CA GLU A 109 -5.38 10.68 -36.47
C GLU A 109 -4.37 9.79 -35.72
N GLU A 110 -4.75 8.56 -35.38
CA GLU A 110 -3.81 7.59 -34.81
C GLU A 110 -2.96 6.89 -35.89
N ARG A 111 -1.65 7.14 -35.88
CA ARG A 111 -0.68 6.53 -36.81
C ARG A 111 0.29 5.60 -36.09
N SER A 112 0.95 4.71 -36.81
CA SER A 112 1.93 3.80 -36.21
C SER A 112 3.15 4.56 -35.65
N ARG A 113 3.85 3.99 -34.65
CA ARG A 113 5.04 4.62 -34.03
C ARG A 113 6.11 4.97 -35.08
N LYS A 114 6.33 4.08 -36.05
CA LYS A 114 7.31 4.27 -37.13
C LYS A 114 6.96 5.46 -38.02
N GLU A 115 5.68 5.62 -38.37
CA GLU A 115 5.21 6.74 -39.20
C GLU A 115 5.31 8.08 -38.46
N SER A 116 4.94 8.12 -37.16
CA SER A 116 5.07 9.34 -36.35
C SER A 116 6.54 9.78 -36.20
N LEU A 117 7.47 8.82 -36.05
CA LEU A 117 8.90 9.12 -35.98
C LEU A 117 9.46 9.61 -37.32
N GLN A 118 9.08 8.98 -38.43
CA GLN A 118 9.49 9.43 -39.77
C GLN A 118 9.00 10.84 -40.08
N LYS A 119 7.76 11.17 -39.66
CA LYS A 119 7.21 12.51 -39.84
C LYS A 119 7.95 13.53 -38.96
N ALA A 120 8.20 13.21 -37.69
CA ALA A 120 9.01 14.05 -36.81
C ALA A 120 10.40 14.33 -37.40
N PHE A 121 11.06 13.29 -37.92
CA PHE A 121 12.36 13.42 -38.58
C PHE A 121 12.32 14.32 -39.81
N LYS A 122 11.28 14.19 -40.65
CA LYS A 122 11.11 15.03 -41.86
C LYS A 122 10.97 16.52 -41.54
N TYR A 123 10.30 16.87 -40.44
CA TYR A 123 10.04 18.27 -40.05
C TYR A 123 11.08 18.84 -39.08
N TYR A 124 11.97 18.00 -38.54
CA TYR A 124 13.04 18.42 -37.64
C TYR A 124 13.89 19.59 -38.18
N PRO A 125 14.37 19.59 -39.45
CA PRO A 125 15.17 20.71 -39.97
C PRO A 125 14.40 22.04 -39.99
N ILE A 126 13.10 21.99 -40.29
CA ILE A 126 12.23 23.18 -40.38
C ILE A 126 12.04 23.80 -38.99
N ILE A 127 11.80 22.95 -37.97
CA ILE A 127 11.64 23.39 -36.59
C ILE A 127 12.98 23.95 -36.06
N MET A 128 14.10 23.31 -36.38
CA MET A 128 15.42 23.79 -35.97
C MET A 128 15.77 25.14 -36.59
N GLU A 129 15.43 25.37 -37.86
CA GLU A 129 15.60 26.67 -38.51
C GLU A 129 14.74 27.75 -37.85
N SER A 130 13.46 27.45 -37.57
CA SER A 130 12.57 28.35 -36.81
C SER A 130 13.17 28.70 -35.45
N LEU A 131 13.62 27.68 -34.71
CA LEU A 131 14.13 27.84 -33.36
C LEU A 131 15.43 28.67 -33.32
N GLN A 132 16.33 28.49 -34.29
CA GLN A 132 17.56 29.29 -34.43
C GLN A 132 17.30 30.76 -34.81
N ASN A 133 16.14 31.06 -35.40
CA ASN A 133 15.70 32.42 -35.72
C ASN A 133 14.94 33.06 -34.55
N SER A 134 14.05 32.31 -33.89
CA SER A 134 13.28 32.76 -32.73
C SER A 134 14.17 32.98 -31.49
N TYR A 135 15.22 32.18 -31.32
CA TYR A 135 16.10 32.20 -30.15
C TYR A 135 17.58 32.35 -30.52
N LEU A 136 17.97 33.53 -31.00
CA LEU A 136 19.35 33.87 -31.39
C LEU A 136 20.41 33.55 -30.33
N GLY A 137 20.08 33.75 -29.04
CA GLY A 137 20.97 33.46 -27.92
C GLY A 137 21.09 31.98 -27.55
N ALA A 138 20.22 31.11 -28.08
CA ALA A 138 20.21 29.69 -27.77
C ALA A 138 21.07 28.84 -28.71
N ARG A 139 21.62 29.39 -29.80
CA ARG A 139 22.36 28.64 -30.83
C ARG A 139 23.47 27.74 -30.26
N ALA A 140 24.29 28.28 -29.36
CA ALA A 140 25.36 27.52 -28.71
C ALA A 140 24.84 26.31 -27.90
N LEU A 141 23.67 26.45 -27.27
CA LEU A 141 23.01 25.35 -26.54
C LEU A 141 22.49 24.29 -27.51
N LEU A 142 21.84 24.71 -28.61
CA LEU A 142 21.30 23.79 -29.62
C LEU A 142 22.41 22.92 -30.22
N ASP A 143 23.49 23.57 -30.68
CA ASP A 143 24.60 22.89 -31.32
C ASP A 143 25.30 21.94 -30.35
N SER A 144 25.44 22.34 -29.08
CA SER A 144 26.01 21.51 -28.03
C SER A 144 25.18 20.24 -27.76
N VAL A 145 23.85 20.36 -27.64
CA VAL A 145 22.96 19.21 -27.38
C VAL A 145 22.97 18.24 -28.56
N VAL A 146 22.93 18.75 -29.79
CA VAL A 146 22.99 17.91 -31.00
C VAL A 146 24.33 17.18 -31.10
N ALA A 147 25.45 17.88 -30.85
CA ALA A 147 26.78 17.27 -30.88
C ALA A 147 26.93 16.15 -29.82
N ASN A 148 26.47 16.40 -28.59
CA ASN A 148 26.51 15.45 -27.49
C ASN A 148 25.71 14.16 -27.80
N GLU A 149 24.51 14.29 -28.38
CA GLU A 149 23.70 13.13 -28.73
C GLU A 149 24.34 12.31 -29.87
N ILE A 150 24.89 12.99 -30.90
CA ILE A 150 25.60 12.31 -32.00
C ILE A 150 26.83 11.55 -31.47
N GLU A 151 27.62 12.17 -30.61
CA GLU A 151 28.81 11.56 -30.01
C GLU A 151 28.46 10.35 -29.13
N PHE A 152 27.40 10.45 -28.32
CA PHE A 152 26.90 9.37 -27.50
C PHE A 152 26.42 8.17 -28.34
N ARG A 153 25.71 8.43 -29.44
CA ARG A 153 25.25 7.38 -30.37
C ARG A 153 26.40 6.73 -31.14
N ARG A 154 27.44 7.49 -31.48
CA ARG A 154 28.66 6.96 -32.13
C ARG A 154 29.48 6.09 -31.19
N SER A 155 29.64 6.48 -29.93
CA SER A 155 30.37 5.71 -28.91
C SER A 155 29.62 4.45 -28.46
N SER A 156 28.30 4.40 -28.60
CA SER A 156 27.47 3.24 -28.26
C SER A 156 27.29 2.22 -29.41
N LYS A 157 27.86 2.48 -30.60
CA LYS A 157 27.76 1.57 -31.76
C LYS A 157 28.70 0.37 -31.62
N ASP A 158 28.17 -0.71 -31.07
CA ASP A 158 28.74 -2.06 -31.16
C ASP A 158 27.67 -3.01 -31.73
N LYS A 159 27.24 -2.77 -33.00
CA LYS A 159 26.62 -3.73 -33.96
C LYS A 159 25.97 -3.02 -35.16
N LYS A 160 26.43 -3.41 -36.36
CA LYS A 160 25.79 -3.40 -37.69
C LYS A 160 24.72 -2.33 -38.03
N GLY A 161 25.11 -1.38 -38.87
CA GLY A 161 24.37 -1.05 -40.11
C GLY A 161 23.02 -0.32 -40.04
N GLU A 162 22.55 0.12 -38.88
CA GLU A 162 21.35 0.95 -38.78
C GLU A 162 21.68 2.46 -38.82
N GLU A 163 20.79 3.24 -39.46
CA GLU A 163 20.84 4.70 -39.57
C GLU A 163 20.99 5.35 -38.18
N GLU A 164 21.61 6.55 -38.11
CA GLU A 164 21.80 7.26 -36.85
C GLU A 164 20.45 7.58 -36.19
N ASP A 165 20.06 6.84 -35.15
CA ASP A 165 18.80 7.03 -34.41
C ASP A 165 18.87 8.30 -33.55
N LEU A 166 18.51 9.44 -34.15
CA LEU A 166 18.42 10.76 -33.52
C LEU A 166 17.02 11.06 -32.96
N SER A 167 16.25 10.02 -32.64
CA SER A 167 14.86 10.12 -32.20
C SER A 167 14.64 10.93 -30.92
N PHE A 168 15.64 11.01 -30.04
CA PHE A 168 15.59 11.83 -28.83
C PHE A 168 15.62 13.33 -29.11
N LEU A 169 16.19 13.76 -30.25
CA LEU A 169 16.22 15.18 -30.63
C LEU A 169 14.88 15.63 -31.20
N HIS A 170 14.34 14.87 -32.16
CA HIS A 170 13.11 15.25 -32.87
C HIS A 170 11.82 14.78 -32.17
N GLY A 171 11.90 13.80 -31.27
CA GLY A 171 10.73 13.24 -30.56
C GLY A 171 9.77 12.49 -31.46
N ILE A 172 8.53 12.32 -30.99
CA ILE A 172 7.43 11.68 -31.73
C ILE A 172 6.25 12.64 -31.92
N TRP A 173 5.60 12.60 -33.08
CA TRP A 173 4.32 13.27 -33.29
C TRP A 173 3.17 12.52 -32.63
N MET A 174 2.28 13.25 -31.97
CA MET A 174 1.10 12.73 -31.28
C MET A 174 -0.19 13.35 -31.82
N SER A 175 -1.34 12.75 -31.54
CA SER A 175 -2.65 13.30 -31.89
C SER A 175 -3.24 14.04 -30.68
N PRO A 176 -3.77 15.28 -30.86
CA PRO A 176 -4.49 15.98 -29.83
C PRO A 176 -5.76 15.21 -29.42
N SER A 177 -6.06 15.17 -28.12
CA SER A 177 -7.30 14.59 -27.60
C SER A 177 -8.47 15.54 -27.85
N ILE A 178 -9.63 15.00 -28.22
CA ILE A 178 -10.84 15.80 -28.53
C ILE A 178 -11.45 16.30 -27.23
N GLU A 179 -11.32 17.60 -26.94
CA GLU A 179 -12.03 18.27 -25.84
C GLU A 179 -13.47 18.60 -26.27
N ARG A 180 -14.48 18.16 -25.51
CA ARG A 180 -15.87 18.61 -25.69
C ARG A 180 -16.02 20.00 -25.06
N VAL A 181 -16.27 21.00 -25.90
CA VAL A 181 -16.59 22.37 -25.46
C VAL A 181 -18.06 22.43 -25.02
N GLU A 182 -18.34 22.40 -23.72
CA GLU A 182 -19.63 22.83 -23.18
C GLU A 182 -19.54 24.30 -22.75
N SER A 183 -20.21 25.16 -23.53
CA SER A 183 -20.43 26.56 -23.22
C SER A 183 -21.44 26.70 -22.08
N LEU A 184 -20.99 27.05 -20.88
CA LEU A 184 -21.87 27.48 -19.79
C LEU A 184 -21.64 28.97 -19.49
N SER A 185 -22.69 29.72 -19.81
CA SER A 185 -22.86 31.15 -19.56
C SER A 185 -22.78 31.46 -18.06
N LEU A 186 -21.95 32.46 -17.76
CA LEU A 186 -21.80 33.15 -16.48
C LEU A 186 -23.15 33.60 -15.90
N HIS A 187 -23.49 33.14 -14.70
CA HIS A 187 -24.23 33.94 -13.72
C HIS A 187 -23.49 33.93 -12.38
N SER A 188 -23.15 35.16 -11.97
CA SER A 188 -22.52 35.53 -10.70
C SER A 188 -23.46 35.29 -9.52
N ASN A 189 -22.95 34.72 -8.44
CA ASN A 189 -23.14 35.34 -7.14
C ASN A 189 -22.03 34.95 -6.15
N THR A 190 -21.68 35.99 -5.40
CA THR A 190 -20.66 36.14 -4.38
C THR A 190 -20.88 35.25 -3.16
N GLU A 191 -19.81 34.63 -2.66
CA GLU A 191 -19.36 34.72 -1.26
C GLU A 191 -17.99 34.04 -1.10
N LYS A 192 -17.05 34.72 -0.42
CA LYS A 192 -15.74 34.15 -0.02
C LYS A 192 -15.94 33.32 1.26
N PRO A 193 -15.19 32.22 1.44
CA PRO A 193 -14.13 32.30 2.45
C PRO A 193 -12.84 31.49 2.17
N HIS A 194 -11.77 32.01 2.78
CA HIS A 194 -10.56 31.39 3.33
C HIS A 194 -9.71 30.38 2.54
N ILE A 195 -8.45 30.79 2.36
CA ILE A 195 -7.31 30.06 1.82
C ILE A 195 -6.67 29.24 2.95
N GLU A 196 -6.61 27.92 2.81
CA GLU A 196 -5.56 27.07 3.41
C GLU A 196 -5.02 26.13 2.32
N GLU A 197 -3.71 26.21 2.10
CA GLU A 197 -2.96 25.47 1.08
C GLU A 197 -2.91 23.97 1.40
N ILE A 198 -3.43 23.13 0.49
CA ILE A 198 -3.11 21.70 0.44
C ILE A 198 -2.03 21.52 -0.62
N ARG A 199 -0.85 21.06 -0.20
CA ARG A 199 0.23 20.63 -1.07
C ARG A 199 0.20 19.11 -1.24
N THR A 200 0.69 18.71 -2.42
CA THR A 200 1.19 17.38 -2.85
C THR A 200 0.19 16.37 -3.41
N GLU A 201 0.01 16.43 -4.73
CA GLU A 201 -0.45 15.34 -5.62
C GLU A 201 0.76 14.60 -6.19
N LEU A 202 0.72 13.26 -6.22
CA LEU A 202 1.67 12.40 -6.93
C LEU A 202 1.10 12.05 -8.31
N LEU A 203 1.65 12.68 -9.36
CA LEU A 203 1.27 12.45 -10.75
C LEU A 203 1.81 11.11 -11.26
N GLY A 204 0.91 10.21 -11.66
CA GLY A 204 1.23 8.97 -12.37
C GLY A 204 1.84 9.22 -13.76
N ILE A 205 2.57 8.23 -14.27
CA ILE A 205 3.23 8.27 -15.59
C ILE A 205 2.14 8.14 -16.68
N ALA A 206 2.05 9.13 -17.56
CA ALA A 206 1.07 9.17 -18.64
C ALA A 206 1.48 8.26 -19.82
N ARG A 207 0.53 7.50 -20.38
CA ARG A 207 0.77 6.50 -21.45
C ARG A 207 0.31 7.06 -22.81
N GLU A 208 1.16 6.93 -23.84
CA GLU A 208 1.00 7.59 -25.16
C GLU A 208 0.06 6.90 -26.18
N LYS A 209 -0.66 5.82 -25.86
CA LYS A 209 -1.61 5.21 -26.82
C LYS A 209 -2.64 4.28 -26.19
N ILE A 210 -3.90 4.43 -26.61
CA ILE A 210 -4.99 3.49 -26.38
C ILE A 210 -5.50 3.09 -27.77
N ARG A 211 -5.25 1.86 -28.22
CA ARG A 211 -5.81 1.37 -29.50
C ARG A 211 -7.21 0.81 -29.28
N THR A 212 -8.20 1.37 -29.95
CA THR A 212 -9.51 0.73 -30.14
C THR A 212 -9.45 -0.21 -31.35
N LEU A 213 -9.78 -1.48 -31.13
CA LEU A 213 -9.99 -2.49 -32.18
C LEU A 213 -11.51 -2.65 -32.33
N GLU A 214 -12.08 -2.23 -33.45
CA GLU A 214 -13.47 -2.55 -33.78
C GLU A 214 -13.55 -4.04 -34.17
N VAL A 215 -14.28 -4.82 -33.38
CA VAL A 215 -14.49 -6.25 -33.63
C VAL A 215 -15.86 -6.46 -34.28
N ASP A 216 -15.85 -7.09 -35.45
CA ASP A 216 -17.03 -7.44 -36.24
C ASP A 216 -17.85 -8.56 -35.56
N GLN A 217 -19.08 -8.22 -35.14
CA GLN A 217 -19.94 -9.02 -34.26
C GLN A 217 -20.36 -10.39 -34.83
N LYS A 218 -20.12 -10.66 -36.11
CA LYS A 218 -20.45 -11.95 -36.73
C LYS A 218 -19.47 -13.08 -36.41
N SER A 219 -18.23 -12.78 -36.01
CA SER A 219 -17.21 -13.80 -35.74
C SER A 219 -17.29 -14.42 -34.34
N GLN A 220 -17.99 -13.78 -33.39
CA GLN A 220 -18.14 -14.26 -32.02
C GLN A 220 -19.25 -15.30 -31.83
N GLN A 221 -20.25 -15.36 -32.70
CA GLN A 221 -21.32 -16.36 -32.57
C GLN A 221 -20.85 -17.76 -32.98
N ASP A 222 -19.99 -17.86 -34.00
CA ASP A 222 -19.49 -19.15 -34.48
C ASP A 222 -18.43 -19.80 -33.58
N TYR A 223 -17.79 -19.04 -32.68
CA TYR A 223 -16.76 -19.59 -31.78
C TYR A 223 -17.32 -20.19 -30.47
N THR A 224 -18.62 -20.05 -30.20
CA THR A 224 -19.24 -20.56 -28.95
C THR A 224 -19.70 -22.02 -29.02
N LEU A 225 -19.46 -22.72 -30.13
CA LEU A 225 -19.83 -24.12 -30.31
C LEU A 225 -18.62 -24.99 -30.70
N GLN A 226 -17.55 -24.93 -29.91
CA GLN A 226 -16.60 -26.03 -29.75
C GLN A 226 -15.55 -25.58 -28.73
N HIS A 227 -15.68 -26.02 -27.48
CA HIS A 227 -14.64 -26.76 -26.78
C HIS A 227 -15.14 -27.20 -25.41
N GLN A 228 -14.99 -28.50 -25.21
CA GLN A 228 -15.54 -29.38 -24.20
C GLN A 228 -14.39 -29.79 -23.24
N PHE A 229 -14.67 -29.84 -21.92
CA PHE A 229 -13.85 -30.40 -20.82
C PHE A 229 -12.50 -29.66 -20.53
N GLU A 230 -12.09 -29.34 -19.29
CA GLU A 230 -12.20 -30.02 -17.99
C GLU A 230 -12.67 -29.08 -16.88
N LYS A 231 -13.74 -29.48 -16.17
CA LYS A 231 -14.04 -29.09 -14.80
C LYS A 231 -13.92 -30.36 -13.96
N VAL A 232 -12.89 -30.47 -13.16
CA VAL A 232 -12.82 -31.40 -12.04
C VAL A 232 -12.49 -30.55 -10.82
N ASP A 233 -13.11 -30.83 -9.69
CA ASP A 233 -13.08 -30.09 -8.40
C ASP A 233 -14.18 -29.06 -8.15
N THR A 234 -15.39 -29.35 -8.66
CA THR A 234 -16.62 -28.89 -7.99
C THR A 234 -17.64 -30.03 -7.99
N ILE A 235 -17.57 -30.90 -6.98
CA ILE A 235 -18.67 -31.81 -6.64
C ILE A 235 -19.16 -31.40 -5.26
N GLU A 236 -20.23 -30.62 -5.22
CA GLU A 236 -21.20 -30.66 -4.13
C GLU A 236 -22.52 -31.18 -4.72
N GLU A 237 -23.11 -32.15 -4.02
CA GLU A 237 -24.29 -32.92 -4.45
C GLU A 237 -25.50 -32.01 -4.67
N PHE A 238 -25.91 -31.93 -5.94
CA PHE A 238 -27.16 -31.29 -6.36
C PHE A 238 -28.35 -32.14 -5.89
N SER A 239 -28.94 -31.80 -4.75
CA SER A 239 -30.23 -32.35 -4.33
C SER A 239 -31.36 -31.68 -5.12
N GLY A 240 -31.74 -32.33 -6.21
CA GLY A 240 -32.71 -31.86 -7.20
C GLY A 240 -34.08 -31.50 -6.61
N THR A 241 -34.23 -30.24 -6.23
CA THR A 241 -35.52 -29.61 -5.93
C THR A 241 -35.55 -28.24 -6.59
N TRP A 242 -36.30 -28.13 -7.69
CA TRP A 242 -36.62 -26.84 -8.30
C TRP A 242 -37.59 -26.10 -7.37
N ARG A 243 -37.27 -24.85 -7.02
CA ARG A 243 -38.19 -23.92 -6.35
C ARG A 243 -38.30 -22.64 -7.15
N ASP A 244 -39.52 -22.13 -7.14
CA ASP A 244 -40.13 -21.22 -8.08
C ASP A 244 -39.41 -19.88 -8.29
N PHE A 245 -39.53 -19.37 -9.52
CA PHE A 245 -39.32 -17.98 -9.87
C PHE A 245 -40.41 -17.14 -9.19
N ASP A 246 -40.19 -16.73 -7.94
CA ASP A 246 -41.01 -15.70 -7.32
C ASP A 246 -40.25 -14.37 -7.35
N GLY A 247 -40.75 -13.48 -8.20
CA GLY A 247 -40.23 -12.14 -8.40
C GLY A 247 -40.57 -11.25 -7.22
N THR A 248 -39.74 -11.26 -6.19
CA THR A 248 -39.73 -10.20 -5.18
C THR A 248 -38.67 -9.18 -5.56
N ASP A 249 -39.13 -7.95 -5.84
CA ASP A 249 -38.38 -6.76 -6.24
C ASP A 249 -37.02 -6.59 -5.54
N GLU A 250 -35.94 -6.99 -6.21
CA GLU A 250 -34.57 -6.57 -5.87
C GLU A 250 -34.26 -5.13 -6.37
N LEU A 251 -35.18 -4.52 -7.11
CA LEU A 251 -35.03 -3.18 -7.70
C LEU A 251 -35.09 -2.05 -6.66
N SER A 252 -35.80 -2.22 -5.54
CA SER A 252 -35.80 -1.23 -4.47
C SER A 252 -34.50 -1.24 -3.66
N GLU A 253 -33.90 -2.42 -3.43
CA GLU A 253 -32.58 -2.56 -2.79
C GLU A 253 -31.47 -1.94 -3.65
N GLN A 254 -31.57 -2.06 -4.99
CA GLN A 254 -30.63 -1.44 -5.94
C GLN A 254 -30.73 0.08 -5.99
N LYS A 255 -31.91 0.66 -5.71
CA LYS A 255 -32.13 2.11 -5.74
C LYS A 255 -31.44 2.82 -4.57
N GLU A 256 -31.36 2.19 -3.39
CA GLU A 256 -30.77 2.78 -2.19
C GLU A 256 -29.23 2.80 -2.27
N ALA A 257 -28.61 1.75 -2.82
CA ALA A 257 -27.17 1.70 -3.12
C ALA A 257 -26.75 2.69 -4.22
N LEU A 258 -27.64 3.01 -5.17
CA LEU A 258 -27.43 4.00 -6.22
C LEU A 258 -27.67 5.44 -5.75
N GLN A 259 -28.50 5.65 -4.73
CA GLN A 259 -28.81 6.97 -4.18
C GLN A 259 -27.78 7.47 -3.16
N GLU A 260 -26.99 6.58 -2.55
CA GLU A 260 -25.87 6.94 -1.66
C GLU A 260 -24.53 7.16 -2.39
N LEU A 261 -24.48 6.97 -3.72
CA LEU A 261 -23.43 7.54 -4.54
C LEU A 261 -23.78 9.02 -4.77
N ASP A 262 -23.00 9.91 -4.17
CA ASP A 262 -22.95 11.31 -4.60
C ASP A 262 -22.36 11.32 -6.03
N LEU A 263 -23.24 11.19 -7.03
CA LEU A 263 -22.93 11.07 -8.47
C LEU A 263 -22.47 12.41 -9.07
N ARG A 264 -21.50 13.07 -8.42
CA ARG A 264 -20.76 14.18 -9.03
C ARG A 264 -19.45 13.75 -9.68
N ASP A 265 -18.96 12.55 -9.36
CA ASP A 265 -17.82 11.94 -10.04
C ASP A 265 -18.13 10.47 -10.36
N THR A 266 -18.74 10.21 -11.51
CA THR A 266 -18.72 8.87 -12.12
C THR A 266 -18.53 8.99 -13.63
N VAL A 267 -17.36 8.57 -14.09
CA VAL A 267 -17.13 8.29 -15.51
C VAL A 267 -17.59 6.85 -15.74
N ARG A 268 -18.62 6.70 -16.58
CA ARG A 268 -19.03 5.40 -17.12
C ARG A 268 -17.92 4.90 -18.05
N SER A 269 -17.30 3.78 -17.69
CA SER A 269 -16.50 2.97 -18.60
C SER A 269 -17.42 1.95 -19.28
N ASP A 270 -17.71 2.16 -20.57
CA ASP A 270 -18.10 1.09 -21.47
C ASP A 270 -16.82 0.68 -22.22
N GLU A 271 -16.22 -0.47 -21.85
CA GLU A 271 -15.57 -1.46 -22.72
C GLU A 271 -14.57 -2.39 -21.99
N PRO A 272 -14.31 -3.60 -22.56
CA PRO A 272 -14.16 -4.84 -21.82
C PRO A 272 -12.75 -5.05 -21.27
N THR A 273 -12.68 -5.70 -20.12
CA THR A 273 -11.45 -6.18 -19.51
C THR A 273 -10.83 -7.32 -20.32
N HIS A 274 -10.08 -7.00 -21.37
CA HIS A 274 -8.99 -7.88 -21.81
C HIS A 274 -7.79 -7.71 -20.87
N SER A 275 -7.94 -8.22 -19.64
CA SER A 275 -6.80 -8.64 -18.84
C SER A 275 -6.55 -10.11 -19.14
N VAL A 276 -5.94 -10.40 -20.29
CA VAL A 276 -5.12 -11.61 -20.36
C VAL A 276 -3.89 -11.30 -19.51
N PHE A 277 -4.01 -11.59 -18.21
CA PHE A 277 -2.84 -12.02 -17.46
C PHE A 277 -2.36 -13.27 -18.18
N ARG A 278 -1.41 -13.10 -19.09
CA ARG A 278 -0.38 -14.10 -19.27
C ARG A 278 0.52 -13.95 -18.04
N THR A 279 -0.02 -14.38 -16.90
CA THR A 279 0.82 -15.12 -15.98
C THR A 279 1.34 -16.24 -16.87
N GLU A 280 2.63 -16.17 -17.23
CA GLU A 280 3.34 -17.43 -17.28
C GLU A 280 2.96 -18.13 -15.98
N PHE A 281 2.15 -19.16 -16.16
CA PHE A 281 1.97 -20.22 -15.21
C PHE A 281 3.39 -20.61 -14.78
N LEU A 282 3.87 -20.00 -13.71
CA LEU A 282 4.84 -20.63 -12.84
C LEU A 282 4.08 -21.62 -11.96
N SER A 283 3.27 -22.48 -12.59
CA SER A 283 3.17 -23.87 -12.18
C SER A 283 4.52 -24.50 -12.49
N GLY A 284 5.44 -24.24 -11.58
CA GLY A 284 6.86 -24.42 -11.86
C GLY A 284 7.80 -23.72 -10.88
N PHE A 285 7.31 -22.84 -9.99
CA PHE A 285 7.97 -22.77 -8.69
C PHE A 285 7.41 -23.90 -7.85
N GLY A 286 8.05 -25.07 -8.00
CA GLY A 286 8.37 -25.83 -6.81
C GLY A 286 8.84 -24.81 -5.79
N ALA A 287 8.23 -24.85 -4.62
CA ALA A 287 8.84 -24.27 -3.46
C ALA A 287 10.34 -24.60 -3.55
N SER A 288 11.18 -23.57 -3.68
CA SER A 288 12.22 -23.54 -2.68
C SER A 288 11.45 -23.55 -1.37
N GLU A 289 11.21 -24.76 -0.86
CA GLU A 289 10.91 -25.01 0.53
C GLU A 289 12.12 -24.47 1.28
N SER A 290 12.15 -23.17 1.45
CA SER A 290 13.07 -22.50 2.33
C SER A 290 12.32 -21.45 3.14
N ASN A 291 11.02 -21.66 3.34
CA ASN A 291 10.24 -21.17 4.45
C ASN A 291 9.19 -22.24 4.78
N GLU A 292 9.47 -23.08 5.78
CA GLU A 292 8.56 -24.11 6.27
C GLU A 292 7.25 -23.44 6.75
N ILE A 293 6.17 -23.58 5.97
CA ILE A 293 4.81 -23.15 6.38
C ILE A 293 3.98 -24.43 6.49
N LEU A 294 3.64 -24.82 7.71
CA LEU A 294 2.71 -25.95 7.91
C LEU A 294 1.27 -25.44 7.79
N SER A 295 0.52 -26.03 6.86
CA SER A 295 -0.93 -25.86 6.79
C SER A 295 -1.57 -26.67 7.90
N GLU A 296 -1.82 -26.05 9.05
CA GLU A 296 -2.53 -26.70 10.16
C GLU A 296 -4.05 -26.58 9.90
N LYS A 297 -4.65 -27.59 9.23
CA LYS A 297 -6.11 -27.91 9.15
C LYS A 297 -6.90 -27.42 7.92
N GLU A 298 -8.10 -28.01 7.79
CA GLU A 298 -9.21 -27.61 6.94
C GLU A 298 -9.62 -26.14 7.20
N PRO A 299 -10.16 -25.43 6.19
CA PRO A 299 -10.61 -24.06 6.34
C PRO A 299 -11.70 -23.95 7.41
N ILE A 300 -11.55 -22.98 8.31
CA ILE A 300 -12.56 -22.65 9.31
C ILE A 300 -13.49 -21.61 8.70
N ARG A 301 -14.78 -21.92 8.64
CA ARG A 301 -15.79 -21.01 8.10
C ARG A 301 -16.26 -20.03 9.17
N TYR A 302 -16.35 -18.76 8.80
CA TYR A 302 -16.86 -17.67 9.62
C TYR A 302 -18.01 -16.96 8.90
N ASP A 303 -18.92 -16.43 9.72
CA ASP A 303 -20.03 -15.64 9.24
C ASP A 303 -19.57 -14.23 8.90
N GLU A 304 -20.17 -13.65 7.85
CA GLU A 304 -19.99 -12.25 7.48
C GLU A 304 -21.29 -11.48 7.70
N TRP A 305 -21.20 -10.27 8.24
CA TRP A 305 -22.36 -9.42 8.46
C TRP A 305 -22.75 -8.70 7.16
N ASP A 306 -23.95 -8.97 6.68
CA ASP A 306 -24.55 -8.20 5.60
C ASP A 306 -25.28 -6.98 6.18
N PHE A 307 -24.71 -5.80 5.95
CA PHE A 307 -25.29 -4.53 6.41
C PHE A 307 -26.67 -4.24 5.79
N GLY A 308 -26.85 -4.53 4.50
CA GLY A 308 -28.10 -4.23 3.78
C GLY A 308 -29.25 -5.08 4.30
N LYS A 309 -29.01 -6.39 4.44
CA LYS A 309 -30.03 -7.34 4.90
C LYS A 309 -30.11 -7.46 6.42
N ARG A 310 -29.20 -6.81 7.15
CA ARG A 310 -29.04 -6.88 8.63
C ARG A 310 -29.04 -8.32 9.15
N LYS A 311 -28.36 -9.21 8.43
CA LYS A 311 -28.30 -10.65 8.72
C LYS A 311 -26.89 -11.16 8.48
N TYR A 312 -26.54 -12.22 9.20
CA TYR A 312 -25.30 -12.95 8.95
C TYR A 312 -25.42 -13.83 7.72
N LYS A 313 -24.42 -13.78 6.85
CA LYS A 313 -24.17 -14.79 5.81
C LYS A 313 -23.40 -15.93 6.45
N THR A 314 -24.10 -17.03 6.68
CA THR A 314 -23.54 -18.19 7.40
C THR A 314 -22.43 -18.86 6.61
N GLY A 315 -21.26 -19.05 7.22
CA GLY A 315 -20.11 -19.73 6.63
C GLY A 315 -19.59 -19.11 5.33
N TYR A 316 -19.77 -17.80 5.17
CA TYR A 316 -19.47 -17.07 3.94
C TYR A 316 -17.97 -16.87 3.71
N CYS A 317 -17.20 -16.74 4.80
CA CYS A 317 -15.76 -16.52 4.75
C CYS A 317 -15.01 -17.78 5.20
N SER A 318 -13.93 -18.14 4.51
CA SER A 318 -13.09 -19.29 4.83
C SER A 318 -11.70 -18.84 5.25
N VAL A 319 -11.35 -19.07 6.52
CA VAL A 319 -10.07 -18.73 7.13
C VAL A 319 -9.16 -19.96 7.17
N TYR A 320 -7.96 -19.83 6.63
CA TYR A 320 -6.93 -20.86 6.58
C TYR A 320 -5.86 -20.59 7.65
N PRO A 321 -5.96 -21.23 8.83
CA PRO A 321 -4.93 -21.15 9.84
C PRO A 321 -3.64 -21.83 9.35
N LYS A 322 -2.56 -21.06 9.31
CA LYS A 322 -1.21 -21.49 8.92
C LYS A 322 -0.26 -21.19 10.06
N ARG A 323 0.78 -22.00 10.21
CA ARG A 323 1.84 -21.74 11.19
C ARG A 323 3.12 -21.36 10.48
N LEU A 324 3.68 -20.21 10.85
CA LEU A 324 4.95 -19.75 10.33
C LEU A 324 6.08 -20.43 11.11
N ILE A 325 6.92 -21.23 10.44
CA ILE A 325 8.02 -21.96 11.08
C ILE A 325 9.37 -21.40 10.68
N ALA A 326 9.45 -20.83 9.47
CA ALA A 326 10.58 -20.04 9.00
C ALA A 326 11.14 -19.11 10.08
N LYS A 327 12.47 -19.09 10.24
CA LYS A 327 13.15 -18.29 11.24
C LYS A 327 14.25 -17.46 10.59
N ASP A 328 14.39 -16.22 11.05
CA ASP A 328 15.50 -15.33 10.76
C ASP A 328 16.11 -14.81 12.08
N PRO A 329 17.09 -15.53 12.64
CA PRO A 329 17.79 -15.10 13.85
C PRO A 329 18.68 -13.87 13.61
N GLN A 330 19.14 -13.65 12.37
CA GLN A 330 20.01 -12.52 12.04
C GLN A 330 19.24 -11.21 12.11
N PHE A 331 18.06 -11.16 11.50
CA PHE A 331 17.13 -10.02 11.61
C PHE A 331 16.83 -9.69 13.07
N THR A 332 16.48 -10.70 13.86
CA THR A 332 16.14 -10.53 15.29
C THR A 332 17.30 -9.92 16.08
N SER A 333 18.52 -10.41 15.84
CA SER A 333 19.71 -9.91 16.54
C SER A 333 20.04 -8.47 16.14
N GLN A 334 19.92 -8.14 14.85
CA GLN A 334 20.12 -6.79 14.32
C GLN A 334 19.14 -5.80 14.94
N VAL A 335 17.85 -6.12 14.96
CA VAL A 335 16.80 -5.25 15.52
C VAL A 335 17.06 -4.97 17.00
N TYR A 336 17.43 -5.98 17.80
CA TYR A 336 17.76 -5.75 19.21
C TYR A 336 18.98 -4.88 19.41
N THR A 337 19.99 -4.96 18.54
CA THR A 337 21.17 -4.09 18.62
C THR A 337 20.85 -2.64 18.21
N GLU A 338 20.09 -2.45 17.14
CA GLU A 338 19.75 -1.13 16.61
C GLU A 338 18.76 -0.39 17.52
N HIS A 339 17.74 -1.09 18.02
CA HIS A 339 16.67 -0.51 18.84
C HIS A 339 16.86 -0.76 20.35
N PHE A 340 18.10 -1.02 20.79
CA PHE A 340 18.42 -1.26 22.21
C PHE A 340 17.99 -0.10 23.12
N THR A 341 18.14 1.13 22.66
CA THR A 341 17.75 2.35 23.41
C THR A 341 16.23 2.42 23.59
N THR A 342 15.47 2.21 22.52
CA THR A 342 13.99 2.17 22.54
C THR A 342 13.48 1.06 23.45
N LEU A 343 14.08 -0.13 23.36
CA LEU A 343 13.72 -1.28 24.20
C LEU A 343 13.95 -0.96 25.68
N ASN A 344 15.11 -0.40 26.04
CA ASN A 344 15.38 -0.01 27.42
C ASN A 344 14.49 1.11 27.93
N PHE A 345 14.12 2.05 27.06
CA PHE A 345 13.16 3.09 27.38
C PHE A 345 11.78 2.49 27.70
N MET A 346 11.27 1.60 26.84
CA MET A 346 10.02 0.85 27.08
C MET A 346 10.11 0.06 28.39
N ARG A 347 11.19 -0.70 28.59
CA ARG A 347 11.43 -1.49 29.81
C ARG A 347 11.42 -0.61 31.06
N SER A 348 12.14 0.50 31.05
CA SER A 348 12.22 1.44 32.18
C SER A 348 10.85 2.05 32.51
N ARG A 349 10.09 2.41 31.47
CA ARG A 349 8.75 2.97 31.62
C ARG A 349 7.79 1.94 32.21
N LEU A 350 7.84 0.70 31.75
CA LEU A 350 7.00 -0.38 32.25
C LEU A 350 7.39 -0.84 33.64
N ASN A 351 8.68 -0.86 33.98
CA ASN A 351 9.15 -1.14 35.34
C ASN A 351 8.62 -0.14 36.36
N ARG A 352 8.44 1.12 35.96
CA ARG A 352 7.79 2.14 36.80
C ARG A 352 6.36 1.71 37.13
N PHE A 353 5.58 1.33 36.13
CA PHE A 353 4.20 0.86 36.31
C PHE A 353 4.09 -0.51 36.97
N ALA A 354 5.03 -1.43 36.75
CA ALA A 354 5.08 -2.75 37.38
C ALA A 354 5.40 -2.71 38.87
N ASN A 355 6.16 -1.71 39.31
CA ASN A 355 6.47 -1.52 40.71
C ASN A 355 5.50 -0.58 41.43
N GLU A 356 4.50 -0.01 40.75
CA GLU A 356 3.43 0.73 41.40
C GLU A 356 2.60 -0.23 42.28
N ARG A 357 2.68 -0.05 43.60
CA ARG A 357 1.80 -0.73 44.56
C ARG A 357 0.44 -0.04 44.54
N MET A 358 -0.63 -0.79 44.35
CA MET A 358 -1.98 -0.24 44.47
C MET A 358 -2.45 -0.33 45.91
N ALA A 359 -3.04 0.76 46.41
CA ALA A 359 -3.78 0.77 47.65
C ALA A 359 -5.07 -0.04 47.46
N ILE A 360 -5.23 -1.09 48.23
CA ILE A 360 -6.48 -1.85 48.34
C ILE A 360 -7.14 -1.42 49.64
N ASN A 361 -8.32 -0.84 49.50
CA ASN A 361 -9.14 -0.32 50.59
C ASN A 361 -9.88 -1.46 51.31
N ARG A 362 -10.46 -1.15 52.47
CA ARG A 362 -11.27 -2.08 53.28
C ARG A 362 -10.61 -3.46 53.45
N GLN A 363 -9.44 -3.49 54.05
CA GLN A 363 -8.70 -4.71 54.42
C GLN A 363 -8.69 -4.89 55.93
N SER A 364 -8.59 -6.15 56.39
CA SER A 364 -8.48 -6.47 57.82
C SER A 364 -7.13 -6.07 58.43
N ASP A 365 -6.10 -5.93 57.59
CA ASP A 365 -4.75 -5.54 57.98
C ASP A 365 -4.09 -4.72 56.86
N GLY A 366 -3.30 -3.72 57.22
CA GLY A 366 -2.72 -2.77 56.27
C GLY A 366 -1.80 -1.74 56.91
N GLU A 367 -1.10 -1.00 56.04
CA GLU A 367 -0.10 0.00 56.44
C GLU A 367 -0.75 1.31 56.91
N GLU A 368 -1.94 1.62 56.39
CA GLU A 368 -2.68 2.86 56.64
C GLU A 368 -4.13 2.54 57.02
N LEU A 369 -4.81 3.51 57.66
CA LEU A 369 -6.22 3.40 58.00
C LEU A 369 -7.09 3.97 56.88
N ASP A 370 -8.14 3.23 56.51
CA ASP A 370 -9.15 3.65 55.55
C ASP A 370 -10.18 4.53 56.26
N ILE A 371 -10.10 5.85 56.04
CA ILE A 371 -10.96 6.83 56.72
C ILE A 371 -12.43 6.56 56.39
N ASP A 372 -12.76 6.22 55.14
CA ASP A 372 -14.13 5.95 54.74
C ASP A 372 -14.66 4.69 55.44
N ALA A 373 -13.84 3.64 55.52
CA ALA A 373 -14.20 2.42 56.24
C ALA A 373 -14.37 2.63 57.75
N ILE A 374 -13.58 3.52 58.36
CA ILE A 374 -13.73 3.89 59.77
C ILE A 374 -15.02 4.68 60.00
N VAL A 375 -15.34 5.61 59.11
CA VAL A 375 -16.61 6.36 59.17
C VAL A 375 -17.76 5.37 59.10
N ASP A 376 -17.74 4.46 58.12
CA ASP A 376 -18.75 3.40 57.97
C ASP A 376 -18.85 2.55 59.25
N PHE A 377 -17.71 2.12 59.80
CA PHE A 377 -17.64 1.32 61.04
C PHE A 377 -18.33 2.00 62.23
N TYR A 378 -18.07 3.30 62.46
CA TYR A 378 -18.73 4.04 63.54
C TYR A 378 -20.22 4.29 63.25
N THR A 379 -20.60 4.50 61.99
CA THR A 379 -22.01 4.65 61.62
C THR A 379 -22.80 3.35 61.83
N ASP A 380 -22.20 2.20 61.54
CA ASP A 380 -22.80 0.88 61.75
C ASP A 380 -22.99 0.58 63.25
N ILE A 381 -21.99 0.90 64.08
CA ILE A 381 -22.11 0.76 65.54
C ILE A 381 -23.25 1.63 66.08
N GLN A 382 -23.31 2.90 65.66
CA GLN A 382 -24.33 3.83 66.16
C GLN A 382 -25.73 3.46 65.69
N SER A 383 -25.85 2.80 64.53
CA SER A 383 -27.11 2.30 63.98
C SER A 383 -27.51 0.90 64.48
N GLY A 384 -26.68 0.26 65.31
CA GLY A 384 -26.95 -1.07 65.87
C GLY A 384 -26.72 -2.23 64.88
N CYS A 385 -26.04 -1.98 63.76
CA CYS A 385 -25.63 -3.00 62.81
C CYS A 385 -24.29 -3.63 63.24
N ILE A 386 -23.98 -4.82 62.69
CA ILE A 386 -22.68 -5.48 62.92
C ILE A 386 -21.66 -4.85 61.96
N PRO A 387 -20.66 -4.11 62.46
CA PRO A 387 -19.72 -3.41 61.60
C PRO A 387 -18.68 -4.37 61.01
N SER A 388 -18.12 -4.00 59.86
CA SER A 388 -17.02 -4.75 59.22
C SER A 388 -15.67 -4.37 59.82
N GLU A 389 -14.86 -5.36 60.23
CA GLU A 389 -13.50 -5.14 60.78
C GLU A 389 -12.45 -4.70 59.74
N ASN A 390 -12.85 -4.64 58.47
CA ASN A 390 -11.98 -4.26 57.35
C ASN A 390 -11.76 -2.73 57.27
N ILE A 391 -10.96 -2.17 58.18
CA ILE A 391 -10.73 -0.72 58.31
C ILE A 391 -9.38 -0.22 57.80
N TYR A 392 -8.56 -1.10 57.20
CA TYR A 392 -7.20 -0.77 56.78
C TYR A 392 -7.07 -0.65 55.25
N ILE A 393 -6.06 0.09 54.81
CA ILE A 393 -5.57 0.14 53.44
C ILE A 393 -4.28 -0.68 53.35
N SER A 394 -4.24 -1.65 52.45
CA SER A 394 -3.05 -2.48 52.20
C SER A 394 -2.46 -2.15 50.82
N LYS A 395 -1.17 -1.81 50.76
CA LYS A 395 -0.46 -1.59 49.50
C LYS A 395 0.07 -2.92 48.96
N ARG A 396 -0.66 -3.54 48.05
CA ARG A 396 -0.29 -4.85 47.48
C ARG A 396 0.12 -4.73 46.02
N LYS A 397 1.01 -5.62 45.57
CA LYS A 397 1.24 -5.84 44.15
C LYS A 397 0.06 -6.63 43.62
N ARG A 398 -0.72 -6.05 42.70
CA ARG A 398 -1.80 -6.77 42.03
C ARG A 398 -1.19 -7.76 41.04
N LEU A 399 -1.55 -9.04 41.17
CA LEU A 399 -1.23 -10.04 40.15
C LEU A 399 -1.98 -9.67 38.87
N ARG A 400 -1.24 -9.58 37.76
CA ARG A 400 -1.75 -9.19 36.45
C ARG A 400 -2.21 -10.45 35.73
N GLU A 401 -3.48 -10.49 35.38
CA GLU A 401 -4.08 -11.59 34.62
C GLU A 401 -4.60 -11.04 33.29
N VAL A 402 -3.67 -10.72 32.40
CA VAL A 402 -3.96 -10.18 31.07
C VAL A 402 -3.50 -11.17 30.01
N SER A 403 -4.39 -11.50 29.07
CA SER A 403 -4.01 -12.17 27.82
C SER A 403 -4.14 -11.18 26.66
N ILE A 404 -3.07 -11.05 25.86
CA ILE A 404 -2.99 -10.12 24.72
C ILE A 404 -2.84 -10.91 23.42
N LEU A 405 -3.73 -10.70 22.45
CA LEU A 405 -3.57 -11.22 21.10
C LEU A 405 -3.25 -10.04 20.18
N ILE A 406 -2.09 -10.08 19.52
CA ILE A 406 -1.70 -9.07 18.53
C ILE A 406 -2.01 -9.64 17.16
N LEU A 407 -2.79 -8.88 16.38
CA LEU A 407 -3.21 -9.23 15.04
C LEU A 407 -2.65 -8.19 14.07
N ALA A 408 -1.63 -8.58 13.32
CA ALA A 408 -0.95 -7.72 12.36
C ALA A 408 -1.49 -7.92 10.94
N ASP A 409 -1.75 -6.82 10.25
CA ASP A 409 -2.19 -6.82 8.86
C ASP A 409 -0.99 -6.94 7.91
N THR A 410 -0.88 -8.07 7.22
CA THR A 410 0.20 -8.34 6.26
C THR A 410 -0.26 -8.21 4.81
N SER A 411 -1.27 -7.37 4.55
CA SER A 411 -1.76 -7.08 3.21
C SER A 411 -0.78 -6.26 2.36
N LEU A 412 -1.00 -6.16 1.04
CA LEU A 412 -0.12 -5.39 0.15
C LEU A 412 -0.08 -3.88 0.48
N SER A 413 -1.06 -3.34 1.21
CA SER A 413 -1.04 -1.93 1.59
C SER A 413 -0.02 -1.62 2.69
N THR A 414 0.40 -2.62 3.48
CA THR A 414 1.52 -2.49 4.42
C THR A 414 2.90 -2.58 3.74
N ASP A 415 2.94 -2.78 2.42
CA ASP A 415 4.13 -2.67 1.57
C ASP A 415 4.46 -1.22 1.15
N SER A 416 3.65 -0.26 1.58
CA SER A 416 3.90 1.16 1.29
C SER A 416 5.12 1.69 2.07
N TYR A 417 5.75 2.72 1.50
CA TYR A 417 6.92 3.38 2.09
C TYR A 417 6.51 4.71 2.71
N VAL A 418 6.93 4.94 3.95
CA VAL A 418 6.81 6.22 4.66
C VAL A 418 8.19 6.60 5.17
N ASP A 419 8.64 7.84 4.90
CA ASP A 419 9.97 8.33 5.29
C ASP A 419 11.13 7.40 4.89
N ASN A 420 11.09 6.86 3.66
CA ASN A 420 12.05 5.88 3.12
C ASN A 420 12.13 4.53 3.87
N GLN A 421 11.17 4.23 4.75
CA GLN A 421 11.05 2.93 5.42
C GLN A 421 9.76 2.23 5.00
N ARG A 422 9.84 0.90 4.80
CA ARG A 422 8.68 0.07 4.51
C ARG A 422 7.85 -0.11 5.79
N ILE A 423 6.54 0.11 5.74
CA ILE A 423 5.66 0.01 6.92
C ILE A 423 5.77 -1.37 7.57
N LEU A 424 5.74 -2.45 6.77
CA LEU A 424 5.90 -3.82 7.25
C LEU A 424 7.18 -4.02 8.08
N ASP A 425 8.30 -3.39 7.72
CA ASP A 425 9.56 -3.54 8.46
C ASP A 425 9.46 -2.87 9.83
N VAL A 426 8.78 -1.72 9.91
CA VAL A 426 8.52 -1.03 11.17
C VAL A 426 7.54 -1.81 12.05
N GLU A 427 6.53 -2.45 11.47
CA GLU A 427 5.63 -3.35 12.18
C GLU A 427 6.38 -4.56 12.75
N LYS A 428 7.24 -5.22 11.96
CA LYS A 428 8.09 -6.32 12.42
C LYS A 428 8.96 -5.91 13.60
N VAL A 429 9.64 -4.77 13.51
CA VAL A 429 10.44 -4.21 14.61
C VAL A 429 9.58 -4.01 15.84
N SER A 430 8.41 -3.39 15.68
CA SER A 430 7.48 -3.10 16.77
C SER A 430 6.96 -4.36 17.46
N LEU A 431 6.58 -5.38 16.69
CA LEU A 431 6.15 -6.69 17.19
C LEU A 431 7.26 -7.38 17.99
N LEU A 432 8.50 -7.32 17.50
CA LEU A 432 9.64 -7.94 18.19
C LEU A 432 9.94 -7.24 19.53
N LEU A 433 10.01 -5.91 19.54
CA LEU A 433 10.24 -5.13 20.76
C LEU A 433 9.12 -5.33 21.78
N PHE A 434 7.88 -5.31 21.32
CA PHE A 434 6.72 -5.48 22.20
C PHE A 434 6.60 -6.92 22.73
N GLY A 435 6.86 -7.93 21.90
CA GLY A 435 6.89 -9.33 22.33
C GLY A 435 7.97 -9.60 23.36
N GLN A 436 9.15 -8.99 23.21
CA GLN A 436 10.23 -9.07 24.20
C GLN A 436 9.81 -8.50 25.55
N ILE A 437 9.15 -7.34 25.54
CA ILE A 437 8.60 -6.72 26.73
C ILE A 437 7.54 -7.62 27.38
N CYS A 438 6.56 -8.13 26.62
CA CYS A 438 5.52 -9.01 27.18
C CYS A 438 6.12 -10.28 27.82
N SER A 439 7.16 -10.86 27.20
CA SER A 439 7.88 -12.01 27.74
C SER A 439 8.58 -11.66 29.07
N GLU A 440 9.26 -10.51 29.14
CA GLU A 440 9.98 -10.06 30.34
C GLU A 440 9.07 -9.79 31.54
N PHE A 441 7.86 -9.26 31.29
CA PHE A 441 6.87 -9.02 32.34
C PHE A 441 6.02 -10.25 32.68
N GLY A 442 6.17 -11.35 31.93
CA GLY A 442 5.49 -12.62 32.18
C GLY A 442 4.02 -12.65 31.75
N ASP A 443 3.61 -11.77 30.85
CA ASP A 443 2.23 -11.76 30.34
C ASP A 443 2.00 -12.85 29.31
N ARG A 444 0.76 -13.34 29.24
CA ARG A 444 0.35 -14.29 28.22
C ARG A 444 0.02 -13.54 26.95
N PHE A 445 0.72 -13.83 25.86
CA PHE A 445 0.44 -13.20 24.58
C PHE A 445 0.51 -14.16 23.40
N GLN A 446 -0.16 -13.79 22.31
CA GLN A 446 -0.15 -14.45 21.03
C GLN A 446 0.09 -13.39 19.94
N ILE A 447 0.88 -13.74 18.92
CA ILE A 447 1.12 -12.89 17.75
C ILE A 447 0.69 -13.67 16.51
N ASP A 448 -0.26 -13.09 15.80
CA ASP A 448 -0.76 -13.59 14.53
C ASP A 448 -0.74 -12.49 13.48
N SER A 449 -0.74 -12.88 12.21
CA SER A 449 -0.98 -11.98 11.09
C SER A 449 -2.05 -12.52 10.17
N PHE A 450 -2.66 -11.65 9.39
CA PHE A 450 -3.66 -12.04 8.41
C PHE A 450 -3.43 -11.36 7.07
N SER A 451 -3.91 -12.02 6.03
CA SER A 451 -4.09 -11.46 4.70
C SER A 451 -5.23 -12.19 4.01
N SER A 452 -5.76 -11.65 2.92
CA SER A 452 -6.85 -12.27 2.18
C SER A 452 -6.57 -12.28 0.68
N ARG A 453 -7.12 -13.27 -0.02
CA ARG A 453 -7.14 -13.29 -1.50
C ARG A 453 -8.55 -13.09 -2.02
N THR A 454 -9.50 -13.76 -1.36
CA THR A 454 -10.95 -13.67 -1.60
C THR A 454 -11.68 -14.01 -0.29
N ARG A 455 -13.01 -13.91 -0.28
CA ARG A 455 -13.83 -14.42 0.85
C ARG A 455 -13.57 -15.88 1.18
N ASN A 456 -13.27 -16.70 0.16
CA ASN A 456 -13.06 -18.13 0.30
C ASN A 456 -11.61 -18.48 0.66
N HIS A 457 -10.72 -17.49 0.81
CA HIS A 457 -9.32 -17.73 1.11
C HIS A 457 -8.72 -16.56 1.88
N CYS A 458 -8.98 -16.53 3.19
CA CYS A 458 -8.33 -15.64 4.14
C CYS A 458 -7.19 -16.39 4.84
N ASP A 459 -5.94 -15.99 4.60
CA ASP A 459 -4.78 -16.56 5.25
C ASP A 459 -4.62 -15.99 6.66
N TYR A 460 -4.45 -16.87 7.65
CA TYR A 460 -4.21 -16.48 9.05
C TYR A 460 -2.95 -17.16 9.55
N PHE A 461 -1.86 -16.41 9.68
CA PHE A 461 -0.57 -16.94 10.09
C PHE A 461 -0.36 -16.77 11.59
N SER A 462 -0.23 -17.88 12.30
CA SER A 462 0.19 -17.85 13.70
C SER A 462 1.72 -17.87 13.79
N ILE A 463 2.26 -16.80 14.35
CA ILE A 463 3.70 -16.58 14.51
C ILE A 463 4.15 -17.09 15.89
N LYS A 464 3.38 -16.74 16.93
CA LYS A 464 3.56 -17.24 18.30
C LYS A 464 2.19 -17.49 18.92
N ARG A 465 1.93 -18.72 19.36
CA ARG A 465 0.71 -19.07 20.10
C ARG A 465 0.85 -18.84 21.61
N PHE A 466 -0.26 -18.77 22.34
CA PHE A 466 -0.26 -18.61 23.81
C PHE A 466 0.54 -19.70 24.55
N ASP A 467 0.57 -20.92 24.02
CA ASP A 467 1.29 -22.08 24.58
C ASP A 467 2.79 -22.13 24.24
N GLU A 468 3.27 -21.22 23.39
CA GLU A 468 4.69 -21.17 22.99
C GLU A 468 5.49 -20.13 23.79
N THR A 469 6.75 -20.45 24.05
CA THR A 469 7.75 -19.55 24.67
C THR A 469 8.32 -18.57 23.65
N TRP A 470 8.43 -17.29 24.01
CA TRP A 470 8.89 -16.23 23.12
C TRP A 470 10.27 -16.48 22.52
N GLU A 471 11.20 -17.01 23.31
CA GLU A 471 12.59 -17.24 22.92
C GLU A 471 12.71 -18.20 21.72
N LYS A 472 11.76 -19.11 21.55
CA LYS A 472 11.74 -20.08 20.45
C LYS A 472 11.07 -19.55 19.18
N THR A 473 10.23 -18.53 19.32
CA THR A 473 9.33 -18.05 18.26
C THR A 473 9.69 -16.67 17.74
N ARG A 474 10.44 -15.86 18.49
CA ARG A 474 10.79 -14.47 18.12
C ARG A 474 11.42 -14.35 16.72
N ASP A 475 12.23 -15.34 16.34
CA ASP A 475 12.91 -15.35 15.05
C ASP A 475 11.94 -15.57 13.86
N ARG A 476 10.68 -15.94 14.10
CA ARG A 476 9.66 -16.11 13.05
C ARG A 476 9.12 -14.79 12.50
N ILE A 477 9.39 -13.66 13.15
CA ILE A 477 8.89 -12.35 12.70
C ILE A 477 9.62 -11.85 11.46
N GLY A 478 10.94 -12.07 11.36
CA GLY A 478 11.74 -11.59 10.23
C GLY A 478 11.21 -12.04 8.86
N PRO A 479 10.88 -13.34 8.66
CA PRO A 479 10.36 -13.86 7.41
C PRO A 479 8.94 -13.42 7.01
N MET A 480 8.23 -12.61 7.82
CA MET A 480 6.90 -12.12 7.43
C MET A 480 6.98 -11.32 6.12
N GLN A 481 6.00 -11.49 5.24
CA GLN A 481 5.92 -10.80 3.95
C GLN A 481 4.52 -10.27 3.73
N SER A 482 4.42 -9.13 3.04
CA SER A 482 3.15 -8.57 2.62
C SER A 482 2.59 -9.37 1.43
N ASN A 483 1.33 -9.79 1.49
CA ASN A 483 0.63 -10.41 0.37
C ASN A 483 -0.88 -10.11 0.41
N GLY A 484 -1.53 -10.15 -0.76
CA GLY A 484 -2.98 -10.11 -0.84
C GLY A 484 -3.62 -8.79 -0.36
N TYR A 485 -4.86 -8.92 0.09
CA TYR A 485 -5.82 -7.89 0.47
C TYR A 485 -6.20 -8.00 1.96
N THR A 486 -7.16 -7.18 2.41
CA THR A 486 -7.48 -6.89 3.81
C THR A 486 -8.95 -7.17 4.17
N ARG A 487 -9.26 -8.42 4.54
CA ARG A 487 -10.59 -8.82 5.07
C ARG A 487 -10.56 -8.95 6.60
N ILE A 488 -10.70 -7.81 7.28
CA ILE A 488 -10.51 -7.68 8.74
C ILE A 488 -11.55 -8.43 9.57
N GLY A 489 -12.84 -8.44 9.16
CA GLY A 489 -13.94 -8.99 9.97
C GLY A 489 -13.74 -10.47 10.33
N PRO A 490 -13.55 -11.38 9.35
CA PRO A 490 -13.24 -12.78 9.62
C PRO A 490 -11.97 -12.99 10.44
N ALA A 491 -10.94 -12.17 10.25
CA ALA A 491 -9.70 -12.25 11.02
C ALA A 491 -9.93 -11.92 12.50
N ILE A 492 -10.72 -10.87 12.80
CA ILE A 492 -11.13 -10.54 14.18
C ILE A 492 -11.95 -11.69 14.78
N ARG A 493 -12.92 -12.24 14.04
CA ARG A 493 -13.74 -13.38 14.53
C ARG A 493 -12.90 -14.61 14.84
N HIS A 494 -11.89 -14.89 14.01
CA HIS A 494 -10.93 -15.95 14.30
C HIS A 494 -10.11 -15.65 15.57
N ALA A 495 -9.58 -14.42 15.71
CA ALA A 495 -8.86 -13.99 16.89
C ALA A 495 -9.71 -14.07 18.17
N ILE A 496 -11.00 -13.69 18.11
CA ILE A 496 -11.97 -13.88 19.21
C ILE A 496 -12.01 -15.35 19.62
N SER A 497 -12.18 -16.27 18.65
CA SER A 497 -12.28 -17.70 18.93
C SER A 497 -11.00 -18.29 19.57
N GLN A 498 -9.86 -17.66 19.34
CA GLN A 498 -8.57 -18.04 19.91
C GLN A 498 -8.40 -17.50 21.33
N ILE A 499 -8.60 -16.19 21.54
CA ILE A 499 -8.41 -15.56 22.85
C ILE A 499 -9.50 -15.92 23.87
N GLN A 500 -10.70 -16.32 23.42
CA GLN A 500 -11.77 -16.80 24.31
C GLN A 500 -11.38 -18.05 25.11
N LYS A 501 -10.43 -18.85 24.62
CA LYS A 501 -9.92 -20.06 25.29
C LYS A 501 -9.04 -19.74 26.51
N GLU A 502 -8.56 -18.50 26.62
CA GLU A 502 -7.71 -18.06 27.72
C GLU A 502 -8.54 -17.80 28.99
N THR A 503 -7.98 -18.18 30.14
CA THR A 503 -8.63 -18.05 31.46
C THR A 503 -8.40 -16.69 32.13
N SER A 504 -7.61 -15.82 31.52
CA SER A 504 -7.27 -14.50 32.06
C SER A 504 -8.51 -13.62 32.23
N SER A 505 -8.58 -12.88 33.34
CA SER A 505 -9.72 -12.02 33.66
C SER A 505 -9.85 -10.82 32.71
N LYS A 506 -8.72 -10.29 32.21
CA LYS A 506 -8.69 -9.26 31.15
C LYS A 506 -8.15 -9.87 29.85
N ARG A 507 -8.86 -9.67 28.73
CA ARG A 507 -8.48 -10.17 27.41
C ARG A 507 -8.54 -9.03 26.40
N TYR A 508 -7.46 -8.84 25.65
CA TYR A 508 -7.35 -7.77 24.66
C TYR A 508 -6.85 -8.27 23.32
N ILE A 509 -7.48 -7.79 22.25
CA ILE A 509 -6.98 -7.93 20.88
C ILE A 509 -6.41 -6.57 20.46
N LEU A 510 -5.19 -6.58 19.92
CA LEU A 510 -4.50 -5.42 19.39
C LEU A 510 -4.34 -5.58 17.89
N LEU A 511 -5.10 -4.80 17.13
CA LEU A 511 -5.09 -4.80 15.68
C LEU A 511 -4.08 -3.77 15.16
N LEU A 512 -3.09 -4.22 14.40
CA LEU A 512 -2.19 -3.34 13.64
C LEU A 512 -2.65 -3.38 12.18
N THR A 513 -3.19 -2.27 11.69
CA THR A 513 -3.74 -2.18 10.33
C THR A 513 -3.73 -0.73 9.86
N ASP A 514 -3.57 -0.52 8.56
CA ASP A 514 -3.82 0.78 7.92
C ASP A 514 -5.31 1.19 7.94
N GLY A 515 -6.19 0.28 8.37
CA GLY A 515 -7.60 0.55 8.67
C GLY A 515 -8.50 0.65 7.44
N LYS A 516 -8.06 0.16 6.27
CA LYS A 516 -8.89 0.14 5.06
C LYS A 516 -9.30 -1.29 4.69
N PRO A 517 -10.52 -1.74 5.05
CA PRO A 517 -11.12 -2.95 4.51
C PRO A 517 -11.11 -2.90 2.99
N ASN A 518 -10.47 -3.89 2.40
CA ASN A 518 -10.36 -4.04 0.96
C ASN A 518 -10.23 -5.53 0.65
N ASP A 519 -11.11 -6.07 -0.18
CA ASP A 519 -10.97 -7.42 -0.72
C ASP A 519 -11.63 -7.48 -2.10
N TYR A 520 -11.25 -8.48 -2.90
CA TYR A 520 -11.60 -8.61 -4.32
C TYR A 520 -13.12 -8.61 -4.60
N ASP A 521 -13.93 -9.01 -3.62
CA ASP A 521 -15.38 -9.23 -3.74
C ASP A 521 -16.24 -8.06 -3.18
N ARG A 522 -15.88 -6.80 -3.44
CA ARG A 522 -16.59 -5.59 -2.97
C ARG A 522 -16.65 -5.43 -1.44
N TYR A 523 -15.66 -5.96 -0.72
CA TYR A 523 -15.49 -5.74 0.72
C TYR A 523 -14.84 -4.35 0.98
N GLU A 524 -15.35 -3.32 0.31
CA GLU A 524 -14.85 -1.95 0.40
C GLU A 524 -15.95 -1.01 0.88
N GLY A 525 -15.58 0.20 1.28
CA GLY A 525 -16.52 1.25 1.66
C GLY A 525 -17.40 0.87 2.86
N ARG A 526 -18.69 1.23 2.80
CA ARG A 526 -19.62 1.07 3.94
C ARG A 526 -19.81 -0.39 4.34
N TYR A 527 -19.83 -1.31 3.39
CA TYR A 527 -20.07 -2.74 3.68
C TYR A 527 -18.96 -3.32 4.58
N GLY A 528 -17.69 -3.14 4.18
CA GLY A 528 -16.55 -3.60 4.97
C GLY A 528 -16.46 -2.92 6.35
N ILE A 529 -16.76 -1.62 6.42
CA ILE A 529 -16.83 -0.87 7.69
C ILE A 529 -17.87 -1.48 8.64
N GLU A 530 -19.07 -1.79 8.13
CA GLU A 530 -20.17 -2.31 8.94
C GLU A 530 -19.94 -3.77 9.37
N ASP A 531 -19.28 -4.60 8.56
CA ASP A 531 -18.86 -5.94 9.00
C ASP A 531 -17.82 -5.87 10.12
N VAL A 532 -16.82 -4.99 9.99
CA VAL A 532 -15.81 -4.78 11.04
C VAL A 532 -16.46 -4.25 12.33
N LYS A 533 -17.38 -3.28 12.24
CA LYS A 533 -18.18 -2.81 13.39
C LYS A 533 -18.90 -3.96 14.08
N GLN A 534 -19.48 -4.86 13.30
CA GLN A 534 -20.19 -5.99 13.87
C GLN A 534 -19.24 -6.96 14.58
N ALA A 535 -18.07 -7.25 13.99
CA ALA A 535 -17.02 -8.04 14.65
C ALA A 535 -16.52 -7.38 15.96
N ILE A 536 -16.44 -6.05 16.00
CA ILE A 536 -16.10 -5.29 17.23
C ILE A 536 -17.18 -5.47 18.30
N ARG A 537 -18.45 -5.37 17.95
CA ARG A 537 -19.56 -5.65 18.89
C ARG A 537 -19.52 -7.08 19.40
N GLU A 538 -19.07 -8.03 18.59
CA GLU A 538 -18.87 -9.43 19.00
C GLU A 538 -17.73 -9.57 20.03
N CYS A 539 -16.64 -8.79 19.89
CA CYS A 539 -15.59 -8.68 20.92
C CYS A 539 -16.16 -8.16 22.24
N GLU A 540 -16.91 -7.05 22.21
CA GLU A 540 -17.50 -6.43 23.40
C GLU A 540 -18.46 -7.36 24.12
N LYS A 541 -19.34 -8.06 23.38
CA LYS A 541 -20.24 -9.09 23.93
C LYS A 541 -19.48 -10.24 24.59
N SER A 542 -18.28 -10.54 24.12
CA SER A 542 -17.41 -11.58 24.67
C SER A 542 -16.53 -11.09 25.83
N ASN A 543 -16.70 -9.84 26.28
CA ASN A 543 -15.85 -9.17 27.26
C ASN A 543 -14.36 -9.20 26.85
N ILE A 544 -14.10 -8.93 25.57
CA ILE A 544 -12.76 -8.80 24.99
C ILE A 544 -12.62 -7.37 24.48
N GLY A 545 -11.60 -6.65 24.95
CA GLY A 545 -11.33 -5.31 24.44
C GLY A 545 -10.56 -5.37 23.12
N LEU A 546 -11.02 -4.67 22.09
CA LEU A 546 -10.27 -4.49 20.85
C LEU A 546 -9.66 -3.08 20.82
N PHE A 547 -8.39 -2.98 20.45
CA PHE A 547 -7.74 -1.70 20.17
C PHE A 547 -7.02 -1.74 18.84
N ALA A 548 -7.17 -0.69 18.04
CA ALA A 548 -6.50 -0.58 16.75
C ALA A 548 -5.39 0.47 16.77
N LEU A 549 -4.25 0.14 16.17
CA LEU A 549 -3.19 1.07 15.84
C LEU A 549 -3.09 1.15 14.33
N ALA A 550 -3.20 2.38 13.80
CA ALA A 550 -2.96 2.63 12.39
C ALA A 550 -1.77 3.54 12.16
N VAL A 551 -1.08 3.21 11.07
CA VAL A 551 0.17 3.83 10.63
C VAL A 551 -0.09 4.51 9.28
N ASP A 552 -1.07 5.42 9.23
CA ASP A 552 -1.25 6.32 8.09
C ASP A 552 -2.19 7.49 8.44
N LYS A 553 -2.00 8.64 7.76
CA LYS A 553 -2.86 9.82 7.87
C LYS A 553 -4.22 9.59 7.21
N GLU A 554 -4.34 8.74 6.19
CA GLU A 554 -5.62 8.44 5.53
C GLU A 554 -6.56 7.59 6.39
N SER A 555 -6.02 6.81 7.32
CA SER A 555 -6.79 5.99 8.29
C SER A 555 -7.73 6.82 9.16
N LYS A 556 -7.56 8.15 9.21
CA LYS A 556 -8.45 9.11 9.89
C LYS A 556 -9.90 9.04 9.41
N ARG A 557 -10.16 8.60 8.17
CA ARG A 557 -11.54 8.54 7.65
C ARG A 557 -12.27 7.26 8.06
N TYR A 558 -11.56 6.14 8.13
CA TYR A 558 -12.17 4.81 8.24
C TYR A 558 -12.19 4.26 9.67
N LEU A 559 -11.12 4.46 10.45
CA LEU A 559 -11.04 3.94 11.82
C LEU A 559 -12.09 4.52 12.78
N PRO A 560 -12.36 5.85 12.81
CA PRO A 560 -13.38 6.38 13.71
C PRO A 560 -14.76 5.85 13.35
N ALA A 561 -15.00 5.63 12.04
CA ALA A 561 -16.23 5.00 11.58
C ALA A 561 -16.33 3.57 12.13
N MET A 562 -15.27 2.76 12.10
CA MET A 562 -15.30 1.36 12.56
C MET A 562 -15.32 1.18 14.08
N LEU A 563 -14.39 1.83 14.80
CA LEU A 563 -14.08 1.52 16.21
C LEU A 563 -14.76 2.45 17.21
N GLY A 564 -15.44 3.50 16.75
CA GLY A 564 -16.02 4.52 17.61
C GLY A 564 -14.97 5.35 18.36
N LEU A 565 -15.44 6.24 19.23
CA LEU A 565 -14.59 7.17 19.99
C LEU A 565 -13.97 6.46 21.20
N GLY A 566 -12.75 5.92 21.07
CA GLY A 566 -11.95 5.51 22.24
C GLY A 566 -11.02 4.31 22.07
N SER A 567 -11.19 3.53 21.00
CA SER A 567 -10.54 2.22 20.82
C SER A 567 -9.48 2.21 19.71
N TYR A 568 -8.99 3.37 19.27
CA TYR A 568 -7.94 3.45 18.26
C TYR A 568 -6.93 4.57 18.52
N ARG A 569 -5.73 4.44 17.94
CA ARG A 569 -4.74 5.51 17.88
C ARG A 569 -4.09 5.53 16.49
N ILE A 570 -4.11 6.72 15.88
CA ILE A 570 -3.50 6.97 14.58
C ILE A 570 -2.13 7.58 14.82
N LEU A 571 -1.10 6.98 14.24
CA LEU A 571 0.26 7.45 14.36
C LEU A 571 0.65 8.21 13.10
N PRO A 572 1.16 9.44 13.23
CA PRO A 572 1.56 10.24 12.06
C PRO A 572 2.79 9.67 11.37
N ASN A 573 3.69 9.01 12.13
CA ASN A 573 4.89 8.37 11.62
C ASN A 573 4.97 6.91 12.14
N PRO A 574 5.34 5.94 11.28
CA PRO A 574 5.54 4.54 11.67
C PRO A 574 6.53 4.36 12.82
N SER A 575 7.57 5.18 12.87
CA SER A 575 8.65 5.08 13.87
C SER A 575 8.17 5.20 15.32
N HIS A 576 6.98 5.78 15.56
CA HIS A 576 6.38 5.88 16.89
C HIS A 576 5.57 4.63 17.30
N LEU A 577 5.43 3.64 16.41
CA LEU A 577 4.65 2.42 16.68
C LEU A 577 5.14 1.65 17.93
N PRO A 578 6.45 1.45 18.17
CA PRO A 578 6.92 0.79 19.39
C PRO A 578 6.50 1.53 20.67
N GLU A 579 6.61 2.86 20.69
CA GLU A 579 6.22 3.68 21.84
C GLU A 579 4.71 3.66 22.05
N ALA A 580 3.93 3.70 20.97
CA ALA A 580 2.48 3.62 21.02
C ALA A 580 1.98 2.28 21.56
N LEU A 581 2.65 1.17 21.21
CA LEU A 581 2.39 -0.15 21.76
C LEU A 581 2.68 -0.20 23.27
N ALA A 582 3.78 0.41 23.73
CA ALA A 582 4.08 0.51 25.15
C ALA A 582 3.03 1.35 25.90
N ASP A 583 2.65 2.51 25.35
CA ASP A 583 1.59 3.36 25.91
C ASP A 583 0.28 2.61 26.04
N PHE A 584 -0.07 1.84 25.00
CA PHE A 584 -1.26 1.01 24.97
C PHE A 584 -1.23 -0.04 26.07
N TYR A 585 -0.14 -0.79 26.19
CA TYR A 585 0.04 -1.80 27.23
C TYR A 585 -0.05 -1.19 28.64
N ILE A 586 0.51 -0.01 28.87
CA ILE A 586 0.35 0.73 30.14
C ILE A 586 -1.12 1.04 30.41
N LYS A 587 -1.87 1.49 29.40
CA LYS A 587 -3.30 1.79 29.51
C LYS A 587 -4.13 0.55 29.83
N LEU A 588 -3.77 -0.62 29.28
CA LEU A 588 -4.48 -1.89 29.54
C LEU A 588 -4.33 -2.40 30.97
N ILE A 589 -3.15 -2.16 31.54
CA ILE A 589 -2.75 -2.66 32.86
C ILE A 589 -3.29 -1.77 33.98
N ARG A 590 -3.45 -0.46 33.72
CA ARG A 590 -4.27 0.40 34.58
C ARG A 590 -5.70 -0.14 34.69
#